data_AF-A0A379WUQ1-F1
#
_entry.id   AF-A0A379WUQ1-F1
#
_cell.length_a   1.000
_cell.length_b   1.000
_cell.length_c   1.000
_cell.angle_alpha   90.00
_cell.angle_beta   90.00
_cell.angle_gamma   90.00
#
_symmetry.space_group_name_H-M   'P 1'
#
loop_
_entity.id
_entity.type
_entity.pdbx_description
1 polymer ?
#
loop_
_entity_poly.entity_id
_entity_poly.type
_entity_poly.pdbx_seq_one_letter_code
_entity_poly.pdbx_strand_id
1 'polypeptide(L)'
;MTQIKHERSTQDLVRAAVSGWLGTALEFMDFQLYSLGAALVFHEIFFPEQSAAMALILAMGTYGAGYIARIIGAFVFGKMGDRIGRKKVLFITITMMGICTTLIGVLPTYAQIGIFAPVLLVTLRIIQGLGAGAEISGAGTMLAEYAPKGKRGIISSLVAMGHQLRYVERDGDLGGDVLCA
;
A
#
# COMPACT_ATOMS: atom_id res chain seq x y z
N MET A 1 34.11 -13.67 20.62
CA MET A 1 32.80 -13.93 20.00
C MET A 1 31.74 -13.15 20.77
N THR A 2 31.48 -11.90 20.38
CA THR A 2 30.50 -11.05 21.06
C THR A 2 29.25 -11.00 20.20
N GLN A 3 28.28 -11.86 20.49
CA GLN A 3 26.96 -11.87 19.85
C GLN A 3 26.16 -10.68 20.38
N ILE A 4 26.15 -9.57 19.62
CA ILE A 4 25.25 -8.44 19.89
C ILE A 4 23.83 -8.87 19.50
N LYS A 5 23.08 -9.41 20.47
CA LYS A 5 21.64 -9.63 20.34
C LYS A 5 20.98 -8.25 20.33
N HIS A 6 20.64 -7.75 19.15
CA HIS A 6 19.92 -6.49 19.00
C HIS A 6 18.51 -6.71 19.58
N GLU A 7 18.30 -6.37 20.86
CA GLU A 7 16.97 -6.32 21.48
C GLU A 7 16.16 -5.26 20.74
N ARG A 8 15.44 -5.69 19.69
CA ARG A 8 14.54 -4.80 18.96
C ARG A 8 13.28 -4.61 19.80
N SER A 9 13.10 -3.37 20.25
CA SER A 9 12.03 -2.93 21.16
C SER A 9 10.64 -3.17 20.58
N THR A 10 9.68 -3.48 21.45
CA THR A 10 8.23 -3.57 21.14
C THR A 10 7.72 -2.34 20.38
N GLN A 11 8.34 -1.18 20.54
CA GLN A 11 8.00 0.04 19.81
C GLN A 11 8.29 -0.06 18.30
N ASP A 12 9.33 -0.79 17.88
CA ASP A 12 9.64 -0.99 16.46
C ASP A 12 8.63 -1.92 15.79
N LEU A 13 8.14 -2.91 16.55
CA LEU A 13 7.05 -3.81 16.17
C LEU A 13 5.74 -3.05 15.95
N VAL A 14 5.35 -2.22 16.92
CA VAL A 14 4.14 -1.40 16.82
C VAL A 14 4.23 -0.45 15.64
N ARG A 15 5.39 0.21 15.45
CA ARG A 15 5.61 1.08 14.28
C ARG A 15 5.49 0.33 12.96
N ALA A 16 6.07 -0.87 12.85
CA ALA A 16 5.97 -1.70 11.66
C ALA A 16 4.51 -2.12 11.36
N ALA A 17 3.79 -2.57 12.40
CA ALA A 17 2.39 -2.96 12.29
C ALA A 17 1.50 -1.79 11.88
N VAL A 18 1.66 -0.62 12.51
CA VAL A 18 0.92 0.60 12.17
C VAL A 18 1.24 1.05 10.75
N SER A 19 2.50 0.98 10.31
CA SER A 19 2.85 1.34 8.94
C SER A 19 2.24 0.39 7.90
N GLY A 20 2.28 -0.93 8.14
CA GLY A 20 1.62 -1.89 7.24
C GLY A 20 0.11 -1.69 7.21
N TRP A 21 -0.51 -1.43 8.37
CA TRP A 21 -1.94 -1.13 8.47
C TRP A 21 -2.32 0.14 7.69
N LEU A 22 -1.55 1.21 7.85
CA LEU A 22 -1.79 2.49 7.16
C LEU A 22 -1.60 2.37 5.64
N GLY A 23 -0.59 1.64 5.18
CA GLY A 23 -0.37 1.43 3.76
C GLY A 23 -1.55 0.69 3.12
N THR A 24 -2.01 -0.38 3.77
CA THR A 24 -3.09 -1.21 3.25
C THR A 24 -4.41 -0.45 3.29
N ALA A 25 -4.67 0.33 4.35
CA ALA A 25 -5.83 1.21 4.42
C ALA A 25 -5.81 2.27 3.32
N LEU A 26 -4.66 2.91 3.06
CA LEU A 26 -4.49 3.89 1.99
C LEU A 26 -4.71 3.26 0.62
N GLU A 27 -4.22 2.03 0.41
CA GLU A 27 -4.45 1.28 -0.82
C GLU A 27 -5.94 1.06 -1.09
N PHE A 28 -6.68 0.53 -0.11
CA PHE A 28 -8.13 0.29 -0.28
C PHE A 28 -8.92 1.58 -0.47
N MET A 29 -8.59 2.63 0.28
CA MET A 29 -9.21 3.94 0.14
C MET A 29 -9.00 4.48 -1.27
N ASP A 30 -7.76 4.45 -1.75
CA ASP A 30 -7.38 4.98 -3.04
C ASP A 30 -8.02 4.21 -4.21
N PHE A 31 -8.09 2.88 -4.11
CA PHE A 31 -8.80 2.03 -5.05
C PHE A 31 -10.28 2.37 -5.14
N GLN A 32 -10.93 2.59 -4.00
CA GLN A 32 -12.34 2.94 -3.97
C GLN A 32 -12.58 4.35 -4.53
N LEU A 33 -11.74 5.31 -4.16
CA LEU A 33 -11.82 6.68 -4.64
C LEU A 33 -11.58 6.77 -6.16
N TYR A 34 -10.64 5.99 -6.69
CA TYR A 34 -10.39 5.93 -8.13
C TYR A 34 -11.57 5.33 -8.89
N SER A 35 -12.14 4.22 -8.40
CA SER A 35 -13.29 3.58 -9.02
C SER A 35 -14.50 4.54 -9.10
N LEU A 36 -14.78 5.25 -8.00
CA LEU A 36 -15.81 6.28 -7.95
C LEU A 36 -15.48 7.46 -8.89
N GLY A 37 -14.24 7.94 -8.90
CA GLY A 37 -13.79 9.02 -9.78
C GLY A 37 -13.89 8.65 -11.26
N ALA A 38 -13.53 7.41 -11.62
CA ALA A 38 -13.66 6.90 -12.98
C ALA A 38 -15.12 6.82 -13.45
N ALA A 39 -16.03 6.44 -12.55
CA ALA A 39 -17.45 6.34 -12.85
C ALA A 39 -18.15 7.71 -12.95
N LEU A 40 -17.76 8.68 -12.11
CA LEU A 40 -18.51 9.93 -11.92
C LEU A 40 -17.83 11.17 -12.50
N VAL A 41 -16.49 11.20 -12.57
CA VAL A 41 -15.73 12.46 -12.70
C VAL A 41 -14.77 12.44 -13.88
N PHE A 42 -14.14 11.31 -14.21
CA PHE A 42 -13.05 11.30 -15.19
C PHE A 42 -13.49 11.51 -16.64
N HIS A 43 -14.73 11.16 -16.98
CA HIS A 43 -15.28 11.47 -18.30
C HIS A 43 -15.26 12.97 -18.58
N GLU A 44 -15.76 13.79 -17.65
CA GLU A 44 -15.83 15.24 -17.84
C GLU A 44 -14.49 15.96 -17.59
N ILE A 45 -13.69 15.46 -16.64
CA ILE A 45 -12.48 16.15 -16.21
C ILE A 45 -11.23 15.78 -17.02
N PHE A 46 -11.09 14.54 -17.48
CA PHE A 46 -9.86 14.04 -18.10
C PHE A 46 -10.04 13.58 -19.55
N PHE A 47 -11.25 13.20 -19.96
CA PHE A 47 -11.53 12.66 -21.29
C PHE A 47 -12.77 13.29 -21.95
N PRO A 48 -12.88 14.64 -22.01
CA PRO A 48 -14.08 15.30 -22.51
C PRO A 48 -14.38 15.03 -23.99
N GLU A 49 -13.38 14.63 -24.79
CA GLU A 49 -13.55 14.31 -26.22
C GLU A 49 -13.96 12.85 -26.48
N GLN A 50 -13.93 11.99 -25.46
CA GLN A 50 -14.24 10.57 -25.59
C GLN A 50 -15.68 10.29 -25.16
N SER A 51 -16.31 9.26 -25.72
CA SER A 51 -17.61 8.80 -25.21
C SER A 51 -17.49 8.32 -23.76
N ALA A 52 -18.55 8.45 -22.96
CA ALA A 52 -18.58 8.00 -21.56
C ALA A 52 -18.08 6.55 -21.38
N ALA A 53 -18.47 5.65 -22.29
CA ALA A 53 -17.99 4.28 -22.28
C ALA A 53 -16.47 4.17 -22.52
N MET A 54 -15.93 4.93 -23.48
CA MET A 54 -14.50 4.90 -23.79
C MET A 54 -13.66 5.56 -22.68
N ALA A 55 -14.14 6.66 -22.09
CA ALA A 55 -13.48 7.30 -20.95
C ALA A 55 -13.38 6.35 -19.74
N LEU A 56 -14.44 5.58 -19.47
CA LEU A 56 -14.43 4.56 -18.42
C LEU A 56 -13.42 3.44 -18.73
N ILE A 57 -13.37 2.97 -19.98
CA ILE A 57 -12.40 1.94 -20.41
C ILE A 57 -10.97 2.46 -20.25
N LEU A 58 -10.68 3.71 -20.63
CA LEU A 58 -9.35 4.32 -20.48
C LEU A 58 -8.96 4.50 -19.00
N ALA A 59 -9.90 4.92 -18.16
CA ALA A 59 -9.70 5.03 -16.72
C ALA A 59 -9.42 3.65 -16.09
N MET A 60 -10.26 2.66 -16.37
CA MET A 60 -10.05 1.29 -15.88
C MET A 60 -8.77 0.66 -16.46
N GLY A 61 -8.41 0.99 -17.70
CA GLY A 61 -7.14 0.59 -18.31
C GLY A 61 -5.93 1.18 -17.59
N THR A 62 -6.01 2.45 -17.20
CA THR A 62 -4.99 3.12 -16.38
C THR A 62 -4.86 2.46 -15.01
N TYR A 63 -5.98 2.09 -14.41
CA TYR A 63 -6.00 1.32 -13.17
C TYR A 63 -5.30 -0.04 -13.33
N GLY A 64 -5.59 -0.76 -14.43
CA GLY A 64 -4.91 -2.00 -14.78
C GLY A 64 -3.40 -1.85 -14.99
N ALA A 65 -2.96 -0.77 -15.65
CA ALA A 65 -1.53 -0.47 -15.79
C ALA A 65 -0.84 -0.29 -14.43
N GLY A 66 -1.53 0.31 -13.47
CA GLY A 66 -1.09 0.40 -12.08
C GLY A 66 -0.82 -0.96 -11.44
N TYR A 67 -1.64 -1.99 -11.71
CA TYR A 67 -1.41 -3.34 -11.21
C TYR A 67 -0.16 -4.00 -11.79
N ILE A 68 0.12 -3.79 -13.08
CA ILE A 68 1.37 -4.27 -13.69
C ILE A 68 2.57 -3.60 -13.00
N ALA A 69 2.46 -2.29 -12.74
CA ALA A 69 3.46 -1.55 -12.00
C ALA A 69 3.69 -2.13 -10.59
N ARG A 70 2.66 -2.67 -9.91
CA ARG A 70 2.84 -3.35 -8.61
C ARG A 70 3.77 -4.53 -8.69
N ILE A 71 3.70 -5.34 -9.74
CA ILE A 71 4.57 -6.52 -9.91
C ILE A 71 6.03 -6.07 -10.02
N ILE A 72 6.27 -5.04 -10.83
CA ILE A 72 7.59 -4.44 -11.01
C ILE A 72 8.09 -3.84 -9.68
N GLY A 73 7.20 -3.13 -8.98
CA GLY A 73 7.44 -2.52 -7.69
C GLY A 73 7.83 -3.54 -6.63
N ALA A 74 7.08 -4.64 -6.53
CA ALA A 74 7.37 -5.75 -5.61
C ALA A 74 8.79 -6.29 -5.82
N PHE A 75 9.23 -6.44 -7.06
CA PHE A 75 10.59 -6.91 -7.37
C PHE A 75 11.67 -5.88 -7.00
N VAL A 76 11.48 -4.62 -7.40
CA VAL A 76 12.47 -3.55 -7.19
C VAL A 76 12.60 -3.19 -5.71
N PHE A 77 11.49 -2.85 -5.07
CA PHE A 77 11.46 -2.46 -3.67
C PHE A 77 11.63 -3.66 -2.73
N GLY A 78 11.26 -4.88 -3.15
CA GLY A 78 11.59 -6.12 -2.42
C GLY A 78 13.09 -6.34 -2.31
N LYS A 79 13.81 -6.28 -3.45
CA LYS A 79 15.28 -6.38 -3.48
C LYS A 79 15.96 -5.24 -2.72
N MET A 80 15.40 -4.04 -2.80
CA MET A 80 15.88 -2.90 -2.02
C MET A 80 15.68 -3.12 -0.52
N GLY A 81 14.55 -3.71 -0.10
CA GLY A 81 14.23 -4.05 1.29
C GLY A 81 15.27 -4.95 1.93
N ASP A 82 15.78 -5.92 1.17
CA ASP A 82 16.84 -6.84 1.63
C ASP A 82 18.21 -6.14 1.78
N ARG A 83 18.47 -5.04 1.06
CA ARG A 83 19.74 -4.28 1.13
C ARG A 83 19.74 -3.14 2.15
N ILE A 84 18.70 -2.30 2.16
CA ILE A 84 18.66 -1.07 2.98
C ILE A 84 17.82 -1.21 4.26
N GLY A 85 17.12 -2.34 4.41
CA GLY A 85 16.26 -2.68 5.53
C GLY A 85 14.78 -2.51 5.22
N ARG A 86 13.99 -3.57 5.48
CA ARG A 86 12.55 -3.66 5.21
C ARG A 86 11.75 -2.49 5.80
N LYS A 87 12.08 -2.05 7.02
CA LYS A 87 11.41 -0.92 7.69
C LYS A 87 11.52 0.38 6.91
N LYS A 88 12.72 0.72 6.41
CA LYS A 88 12.93 1.97 5.65
C LYS A 88 12.15 1.94 4.34
N VAL A 89 12.16 0.81 3.64
CA VAL A 89 11.40 0.64 2.39
C VAL A 89 9.91 0.81 2.62
N LEU A 90 9.36 0.21 3.68
CA LEU A 90 7.93 0.34 4.01
C LEU A 90 7.53 1.81 4.24
N PHE A 91 8.34 2.59 4.96
CA PHE A 91 8.10 4.02 5.14
C PHE A 91 8.19 4.80 3.81
N ILE A 92 9.16 4.47 2.96
CA ILE A 92 9.32 5.11 1.64
C ILE A 92 8.09 4.84 0.77
N THR A 93 7.60 3.59 0.71
CA THR A 93 6.46 3.22 -0.14
C THR A 93 5.18 3.89 0.33
N ILE A 94 4.91 3.92 1.64
CA ILE A 94 3.73 4.60 2.22
C ILE A 94 3.76 6.10 1.95
N THR A 95 4.92 6.74 2.15
CA THR A 95 5.08 8.18 1.91
C THR A 95 4.91 8.49 0.42
N MET A 96 5.48 7.68 -0.45
CA MET A 96 5.33 7.82 -1.90
C MET A 96 3.88 7.67 -2.33
N MET A 97 3.14 6.70 -1.77
CA MET A 97 1.71 6.52 -2.02
C MET A 97 0.91 7.73 -1.57
N GLY A 98 1.11 8.22 -0.34
CA GLY A 98 0.41 9.40 0.18
C GLY A 98 0.64 10.67 -0.65
N ILE A 99 1.89 10.90 -1.08
CA ILE A 99 2.23 12.02 -1.98
C ILE A 99 1.51 11.86 -3.33
N CYS A 100 1.55 10.67 -3.93
CA CYS A 100 0.87 10.43 -5.21
C CYS A 100 -0.64 10.64 -5.10
N THR A 101 -1.29 10.12 -4.07
CA THR A 101 -2.74 10.30 -3.86
C THR A 101 -3.10 11.78 -3.65
N THR A 102 -2.26 12.54 -2.93
CA THR A 102 -2.47 13.98 -2.75
C THR A 102 -2.30 14.73 -4.07
N LEU A 103 -1.28 14.40 -4.86
CA LEU A 103 -1.04 14.98 -6.19
C LEU A 103 -2.17 14.67 -7.17
N ILE A 104 -2.76 13.47 -7.11
CA ILE A 104 -3.94 13.12 -7.90
C ILE A 104 -5.14 13.99 -7.50
N GLY A 105 -5.30 14.30 -6.20
CA GLY A 105 -6.37 15.14 -5.70
C GLY A 105 -6.28 16.62 -6.10
N VAL A 106 -5.07 17.13 -6.34
CA VAL A 106 -4.83 18.53 -6.79
C VAL A 106 -4.51 18.63 -8.28
N LEU A 107 -4.74 17.56 -9.03
CA LEU A 107 -4.37 17.49 -10.43
C LEU A 107 -5.20 18.49 -11.27
N PRO A 108 -4.58 19.29 -12.16
CA PRO A 108 -5.31 20.23 -13.00
C PRO A 108 -6.24 19.50 -13.97
N THR A 109 -7.33 20.16 -14.35
CA THR A 109 -8.32 19.56 -15.27
C THR A 109 -7.85 19.62 -16.72
N TYR A 110 -8.48 18.82 -17.59
CA TYR A 110 -8.21 18.88 -19.04
C TYR A 110 -8.42 20.28 -19.61
N ALA A 111 -9.34 21.07 -19.07
CA ALA A 111 -9.54 22.47 -19.49
C ALA A 111 -8.33 23.38 -19.22
N GLN A 112 -7.47 23.04 -18.25
CA GLN A 112 -6.30 23.85 -17.87
C GLN A 112 -5.02 23.44 -18.59
N ILE A 113 -4.79 22.13 -18.75
CA ILE A 113 -3.51 21.58 -19.26
C ILE A 113 -3.67 20.57 -20.41
N GLY A 114 -4.90 20.35 -20.90
CA GLY A 114 -5.20 19.46 -22.01
C GLY A 114 -4.80 18.00 -21.74
N ILE A 115 -4.24 17.34 -22.75
CA ILE A 115 -3.85 15.92 -22.73
C ILE A 115 -2.82 15.57 -21.63
N PHE A 116 -2.11 16.57 -21.09
CA PHE A 116 -1.19 16.34 -19.98
C PHE A 116 -1.91 15.92 -18.69
N ALA A 117 -3.19 16.28 -18.51
CA ALA A 117 -3.97 15.89 -17.33
C ALA A 117 -4.12 14.35 -17.20
N PRO A 118 -4.67 13.62 -18.20
CA PRO A 118 -4.74 12.16 -18.13
C PRO A 118 -3.35 11.49 -18.13
N VAL A 119 -2.35 12.05 -18.81
CA VAL A 119 -0.97 11.50 -18.81
C VAL A 119 -0.33 11.58 -17.43
N LEU A 120 -0.48 12.70 -16.73
CA LEU A 120 0.00 12.85 -15.35
C LEU A 120 -0.75 11.92 -14.40
N LEU A 121 -2.07 11.77 -14.55
CA LEU A 121 -2.86 10.82 -13.78
C LEU A 121 -2.35 9.38 -13.94
N VAL A 122 -2.09 8.95 -15.18
CA VAL A 122 -1.50 7.62 -15.47
C VAL A 122 -0.12 7.48 -14.85
N THR A 123 0.72 8.51 -14.96
CA THR A 123 2.10 8.49 -14.45
C THR A 123 2.11 8.37 -12.93
N LEU A 124 1.31 9.19 -12.23
CA LEU A 124 1.15 9.12 -10.78
C LEU A 124 0.60 7.76 -10.34
N ARG A 125 -0.33 7.18 -11.10
CA ARG A 125 -0.86 5.82 -10.86
C ARG A 125 0.20 4.74 -10.96
N ILE A 126 1.06 4.80 -11.96
CA ILE A 126 2.16 3.85 -12.13
C ILE A 126 3.15 3.98 -10.96
N ILE A 127 3.55 5.21 -10.61
CA ILE A 127 4.47 5.46 -9.49
C ILE A 127 3.89 4.95 -8.18
N GLN A 128 2.62 5.23 -7.92
CA GLN A 128 1.92 4.76 -6.74
C GLN A 128 1.81 3.22 -6.71
N GLY A 129 1.49 2.60 -7.85
CA GLY A 129 1.45 1.15 -8.00
C GLY A 129 2.80 0.48 -7.70
N LEU A 130 3.92 1.09 -8.14
CA LEU A 130 5.25 0.61 -7.80
C LEU A 130 5.49 0.57 -6.28
N GLY A 131 5.02 1.59 -5.55
CA GLY A 131 5.16 1.63 -4.08
C GLY A 131 4.33 0.57 -3.38
N ALA A 132 3.08 0.46 -3.80
CA ALA A 132 2.11 -0.41 -3.15
C ALA A 132 2.45 -1.91 -3.35
N GLY A 133 3.10 -2.26 -4.46
CA GLY A 133 3.53 -3.64 -4.73
C GLY A 133 4.48 -4.25 -3.69
N ALA A 134 5.30 -3.44 -3.01
CA ALA A 134 6.25 -3.94 -2.01
C ALA A 134 5.79 -3.83 -0.57
N GLU A 135 4.62 -3.26 -0.34
CA GLU A 135 4.07 -3.06 0.99
C GLU A 135 3.70 -4.40 1.64
N ILE A 136 2.87 -5.21 0.97
CA ILE A 136 2.36 -6.48 1.51
C ILE A 136 3.51 -7.46 1.78
N SER A 137 4.46 -7.56 0.85
CA SER A 137 5.64 -8.42 1.00
C SER A 137 6.59 -7.91 2.09
N GLY A 138 6.78 -6.59 2.20
CA GLY A 138 7.67 -5.96 3.17
C GLY A 138 7.12 -5.97 4.59
N ALA A 139 5.83 -5.68 4.78
CA ALA A 139 5.17 -5.69 6.07
C ALA A 139 5.00 -7.12 6.62
N GLY A 140 4.58 -8.07 5.78
CA GLY A 140 4.41 -9.48 6.18
C GLY A 140 5.72 -10.12 6.64
N THR A 141 6.81 -9.88 5.91
CA THR A 141 8.15 -10.39 6.28
C THR A 141 8.69 -9.72 7.55
N MET A 142 8.49 -8.41 7.70
CA MET A 142 8.91 -7.70 8.92
C MET A 142 8.14 -8.22 10.14
N LEU A 143 6.84 -8.44 10.05
CA LEU A 143 6.07 -8.99 11.17
C LEU A 143 6.44 -10.45 11.47
N ALA A 144 6.72 -11.27 10.45
CA ALA A 144 7.20 -12.63 10.64
C ALA A 144 8.61 -12.70 11.28
N GLU A 145 9.51 -11.77 10.93
CA GLU A 145 10.86 -11.66 11.49
C GLU A 145 10.84 -11.24 12.97
N TYR A 146 9.88 -10.41 13.37
CA TYR A 146 9.78 -9.91 14.73
C TYR A 146 8.82 -10.71 15.62
N ALA A 147 8.01 -11.63 15.06
CA ALA A 147 7.07 -12.45 15.81
C ALA A 147 7.77 -13.55 16.66
N PRO A 148 7.31 -13.79 17.91
CA PRO A 148 7.78 -14.90 18.75
C PRO A 148 7.60 -16.27 18.07
N LYS A 149 8.51 -17.21 18.33
CA LYS A 149 8.42 -18.58 17.80
C LYS A 149 7.07 -19.20 18.19
N GLY A 150 6.29 -19.66 17.20
CA GLY A 150 4.97 -20.25 17.38
C GLY A 150 3.78 -19.35 17.06
N LYS A 151 3.93 -18.00 17.04
CA LYS A 151 2.85 -17.05 16.73
C LYS A 151 3.04 -16.31 15.39
N ARG A 152 4.01 -16.76 14.57
CA ARG A 152 4.37 -16.13 13.28
C ARG A 152 3.20 -16.08 12.30
N GLY A 153 2.41 -17.15 12.21
CA GLY A 153 1.22 -17.20 11.35
C GLY A 153 0.21 -16.12 11.72
N ILE A 154 -0.27 -16.13 12.97
CA ILE A 154 -1.26 -15.17 13.48
C ILE A 154 -0.76 -13.72 13.33
N ILE A 155 0.51 -13.45 13.68
CA ILE A 155 1.07 -12.09 13.60
C ILE A 155 1.31 -11.65 12.16
N SER A 156 1.68 -12.55 11.24
CA SER A 156 1.76 -12.23 9.81
C SER A 156 0.38 -12.00 9.18
N SER A 157 -0.64 -12.72 9.63
CA SER A 157 -2.03 -12.52 9.19
C SER A 157 -2.61 -11.18 9.63
N LEU A 158 -2.07 -10.54 10.70
CA LEU A 158 -2.48 -9.20 11.10
C LEU A 158 -2.17 -8.13 10.02
N VAL A 159 -1.21 -8.37 9.11
CA VAL A 159 -0.98 -7.51 7.94
C VAL A 159 -2.15 -7.57 6.97
N ALA A 160 -2.67 -8.77 6.71
CA ALA A 160 -3.83 -8.97 5.84
C ALA A 160 -5.12 -8.46 6.51
N MET A 161 -5.21 -8.50 7.84
CA MET A 161 -6.35 -8.00 8.62
C MET A 161 -6.26 -6.49 8.91
N GLY A 162 -5.89 -5.70 7.89
CA GLY A 162 -5.83 -4.23 7.91
C GLY A 162 -7.13 -3.50 8.33
N HIS A 163 -8.13 -4.18 8.87
CA HIS A 163 -9.44 -3.66 9.23
C HIS A 163 -9.84 -3.87 10.70
N GLN A 164 -9.01 -4.47 11.58
CA GLN A 164 -9.47 -4.91 12.93
C GLN A 164 -8.48 -4.70 14.10
N LEU A 165 -7.43 -3.87 13.98
CA LEU A 165 -6.38 -3.82 14.99
C LEU A 165 -6.72 -2.94 16.22
N ARG A 166 -7.60 -3.46 17.10
CA ARG A 166 -7.72 -3.01 18.50
C ARG A 166 -7.70 -4.15 19.54
N TYR A 167 -7.37 -5.38 19.14
CA TYR A 167 -7.44 -6.54 20.05
C TYR A 167 -6.11 -6.97 20.70
N VAL A 168 -4.94 -6.55 20.21
CA VAL A 168 -3.66 -7.09 20.70
C VAL A 168 -3.08 -6.34 21.91
N GLU A 169 -3.57 -5.14 22.22
CA GLU A 169 -3.12 -4.39 23.42
C GLU A 169 -3.79 -4.91 24.72
N ARG A 170 -4.75 -5.86 24.65
CA ARG A 170 -5.55 -6.27 25.82
C ARG A 170 -5.32 -7.69 26.32
N ASP A 171 -4.50 -8.52 25.67
CA ASP A 171 -4.24 -9.88 26.15
C ASP A 171 -2.79 -10.05 26.60
N GLY A 172 -2.51 -9.49 27.78
CA GLY A 172 -1.37 -9.85 28.62
C GLY A 172 -1.51 -11.22 29.29
N ASP A 173 -2.56 -11.98 29.01
CA ASP A 173 -2.77 -13.31 29.59
C ASP A 173 -3.75 -14.14 28.75
N LEU A 174 -3.26 -14.90 27.77
CA LEU A 174 -3.97 -16.07 27.23
C LEU A 174 -2.96 -17.08 26.67
N GLY A 175 -2.48 -17.96 27.54
CA GLY A 175 -2.15 -19.33 27.16
C GLY A 175 -3.45 -20.12 27.00
N GLY A 176 -3.53 -20.98 25.97
CA GLY A 176 -4.60 -22.00 25.88
C GLY A 176 -5.31 -22.08 24.53
N ASP A 177 -6.06 -21.06 24.12
CA ASP A 177 -7.33 -21.40 23.44
C ASP A 177 -7.44 -21.08 21.94
N VAL A 178 -6.35 -20.70 21.25
CA VAL A 178 -6.42 -20.36 19.81
C VAL A 178 -6.05 -21.54 18.90
N LEU A 179 -5.90 -22.76 19.42
CA LEU A 179 -5.52 -23.93 18.62
C LEU A 179 -6.68 -24.83 18.15
N CYS A 180 -7.95 -24.45 18.40
CA CYS A 180 -9.10 -25.32 18.15
C CYS A 180 -10.25 -24.73 17.31
N ALA A 181 -10.03 -23.68 16.50
CA ALA A 181 -11.04 -23.19 15.55
C ALA A 181 -10.44 -22.95 14.16
#